data_AF-A0A4V3S9D9-F1
#
_entry.id   AF-A0A4V3S9D9-F1
#
_cell.length_a   1.000
_cell.length_b   1.000
_cell.length_c   1.000
_cell.angle_alpha   90.00
_cell.angle_beta   90.00
_cell.angle_gamma   90.00
#
_symmetry.space_group_name_H-M   'P 1'
#
loop_
_entity.id
_entity.type
_entity.pdbx_description
1 polymer ?
#
loop_
_entity_poly.entity_id
_entity_poly.type
_entity_poly.pdbx_seq_one_letter_code
_entity_poly.pdbx_strand_id
1 'polypeptide(L)'
;MAFYIVWFWVMASFFWLNVMCFDIWWAFGEFRSLQGSVKQEMREARERKKFVMYSIYAWGSASILTVIGVIMDFVPKLIQPEFGKTKCFFDPNKATTATVIYFIGLISVTVICNICLLISTARKIKDTTAYLRSSVCGCHYKQWFDNKQWFNLCRKLFILIGIWCFMGIIWPAYAWYLRNLTNVLEGLIIFITFVLNEKVKRLLLKRFSCRICC
;
A
#
# COMPACT_ATOMS: atom_id res chain seq x y z
N MET A 1 -1.43 -22.97 10.59
CA MET A 1 -0.83 -21.87 11.39
C MET A 1 -0.03 -20.89 10.53
N ALA A 2 1.11 -21.29 9.93
CA ALA A 2 1.97 -20.37 9.17
C ALA A 2 1.25 -19.66 8.00
N PHE A 3 0.35 -20.35 7.30
CA PHE A 3 -0.45 -19.78 6.21
C PHE A 3 -1.29 -18.56 6.65
N TYR A 4 -1.98 -18.63 7.79
CA TYR A 4 -2.80 -17.53 8.31
C TYR A 4 -1.97 -16.32 8.72
N ILE A 5 -0.75 -16.55 9.21
CA ILE A 5 0.20 -15.47 9.53
C ILE A 5 0.59 -14.76 8.23
N VAL A 6 1.02 -15.50 7.21
CA VAL A 6 1.38 -14.93 5.90
C VAL A 6 0.19 -14.17 5.29
N TRP A 7 -1.01 -14.74 5.36
CA TRP A 7 -2.23 -14.12 4.88
C TRP A 7 -2.54 -12.79 5.54
N PHE A 8 -2.44 -12.73 6.88
CA PHE A 8 -2.63 -11.51 7.64
C PHE A 8 -1.68 -10.40 7.19
N TRP A 9 -0.39 -10.72 7.03
CA TRP A 9 0.61 -9.74 6.59
C TRP A 9 0.38 -9.24 5.16
N VAL A 10 -0.04 -10.12 4.25
CA VAL A 10 -0.40 -9.74 2.88
C VAL A 10 -1.60 -8.79 2.89
N MET A 11 -2.67 -9.14 3.61
CA MET A 11 -3.86 -8.29 3.73
C MET A 11 -3.55 -6.94 4.37
N ALA A 12 -2.78 -6.93 5.47
CA ALA A 12 -2.35 -5.71 6.11
C ALA A 12 -1.60 -4.81 5.11
N SER A 13 -0.69 -5.37 4.31
CA SER A 13 0.06 -4.62 3.29
C SER A 13 -0.86 -3.94 2.27
N PHE A 14 -1.91 -4.64 1.81
CA PHE A 14 -2.90 -4.06 0.88
C PHE A 14 -3.74 -2.94 1.49
N PHE A 15 -4.15 -3.09 2.75
CA PHE A 15 -4.90 -2.03 3.43
C PHE A 15 -4.03 -0.82 3.74
N TRP A 16 -2.78 -1.02 4.12
CA TRP A 16 -1.82 0.08 4.27
C TRP A 16 -1.61 0.82 2.96
N LEU A 17 -1.56 0.09 1.84
CA LEU A 17 -1.48 0.68 0.51
C LEU A 17 -2.73 1.49 0.14
N ASN A 18 -3.91 0.99 0.51
CA ASN A 18 -5.18 1.70 0.37
C ASN A 18 -5.18 3.02 1.16
N VAL A 19 -4.77 2.96 2.43
CA VAL A 19 -4.61 4.12 3.31
C VAL A 19 -3.65 5.14 2.72
N MET A 20 -2.49 4.70 2.22
CA MET A 20 -1.52 5.60 1.59
C MET A 20 -2.10 6.29 0.35
N CYS A 21 -2.83 5.57 -0.50
CA CYS A 21 -3.47 6.15 -1.68
C CYS A 21 -4.56 7.16 -1.29
N PHE A 22 -5.36 6.84 -0.27
CA PHE A 22 -6.41 7.73 0.26
C PHE A 22 -5.82 8.97 0.91
N ASP A 23 -4.78 8.83 1.72
CA ASP A 23 -4.09 9.95 2.38
C ASP A 23 -3.56 10.95 1.34
N ILE A 24 -2.93 10.45 0.27
CA ILE A 24 -2.48 11.28 -0.85
C ILE A 24 -3.67 11.97 -1.54
N TRP A 25 -4.74 11.23 -1.84
CA TRP A 25 -5.94 11.79 -2.49
C TRP A 25 -6.60 12.89 -1.66
N TRP A 26 -6.66 12.66 -0.34
CA TRP A 26 -7.24 13.57 0.63
C TRP A 26 -6.34 14.80 0.82
N ALA A 27 -5.02 14.64 0.87
CA ALA A 27 -4.06 15.75 0.97
C ALA A 27 -4.26 16.78 -0.16
N PHE A 28 -4.57 16.34 -1.39
CA PHE A 28 -4.92 17.25 -2.49
C PHE A 28 -6.27 17.94 -2.33
N GLY A 29 -7.24 17.30 -1.68
CA GLY A 29 -8.54 17.92 -1.37
C GLY A 29 -8.42 18.97 -0.27
N GLU A 30 -7.68 18.66 0.78
CA GLU A 30 -7.50 19.50 1.95
C GLU A 30 -6.63 20.74 1.66
N PHE A 31 -5.68 20.64 0.72
CA PHE A 31 -4.91 21.80 0.27
C PHE A 31 -5.76 22.90 -0.35
N ARG A 32 -6.93 22.56 -0.91
CA ARG A 32 -7.90 23.53 -1.44
C ARG A 32 -8.67 24.25 -0.33
N SER A 33 -8.74 23.67 0.87
CA SER A 33 -9.46 24.24 2.03
C SER A 33 -8.55 24.85 3.10
N LEU A 34 -7.27 24.46 3.16
CA LEU A 34 -6.24 24.98 4.08
C LEU A 34 -5.78 26.42 3.76
N GLN A 35 -6.47 27.12 2.88
CA GLN A 35 -6.28 28.55 2.63
C GLN A 35 -6.65 29.42 3.86
N GLY A 36 -7.26 28.84 4.90
CA GLY A 36 -7.43 29.46 6.21
C GLY A 36 -6.27 29.15 7.17
N SER A 37 -5.73 30.17 7.82
CA SER A 37 -4.60 30.14 8.76
C SER A 37 -4.88 29.30 10.02
N VAL A 38 -4.73 27.97 9.94
CA VAL A 38 -4.85 27.09 11.11
C VAL A 38 -3.52 27.03 11.87
N LYS A 39 -3.56 27.23 13.20
CA LYS A 39 -2.41 27.09 14.12
C LYS A 39 -1.70 25.74 13.94
N GLN A 40 -0.37 25.77 13.90
CA GLN A 40 0.50 24.60 13.69
C GLN A 40 0.26 23.47 14.71
N GLU A 41 -0.04 23.80 15.97
CA GLU A 41 -0.35 22.83 17.03
C GLU A 41 -1.63 22.02 16.76
N MET A 42 -2.69 22.68 16.23
CA MET A 42 -3.93 21.98 15.87
C MET A 42 -3.72 21.02 14.69
N ARG A 43 -2.80 21.37 13.78
CA ARG A 43 -2.44 20.52 12.64
C ARG A 43 -1.78 19.23 13.12
N GLU A 44 -0.81 19.30 14.02
CA GLU A 44 -0.14 18.10 14.55
C GLU A 44 -1.08 17.17 15.29
N ALA A 45 -1.98 17.70 16.12
CA ALA A 45 -2.99 16.90 16.82
C ALA A 45 -3.95 16.20 15.84
N ARG A 46 -4.33 16.88 14.74
CA ARG A 46 -5.18 16.32 13.70
C ARG A 46 -4.49 15.23 12.90
N GLU A 47 -3.21 15.40 12.56
CA GLU A 47 -2.42 14.37 11.87
C GLU A 47 -2.21 13.13 12.73
N ARG A 48 -1.98 13.28 14.04
CA ARG A 48 -1.90 12.13 14.98
C ARG A 48 -3.23 11.37 15.06
N LYS A 49 -4.36 12.07 15.16
CA LYS A 49 -5.70 11.44 15.16
C LYS A 49 -5.97 10.69 13.85
N LYS A 50 -5.63 11.29 12.70
CA LYS A 50 -5.73 10.63 11.39
C LYS A 50 -4.90 9.34 11.35
N PHE A 51 -3.66 9.37 11.80
CA PHE A 51 -2.78 8.20 11.81
C PHE A 51 -3.32 7.06 12.68
N VAL A 52 -3.85 7.37 13.86
CA VAL A 52 -4.48 6.36 14.74
C VAL A 52 -5.71 5.75 14.06
N MET A 53 -6.57 6.57 13.47
CA MET A 53 -7.77 6.10 12.77
C MET A 53 -7.41 5.21 11.57
N TYR A 54 -6.39 5.59 10.78
CA TYR A 54 -5.88 4.79 9.68
C TYR A 54 -5.26 3.47 10.14
N SER A 55 -4.55 3.48 11.27
CA SER A 55 -3.98 2.26 11.86
C SER A 55 -5.07 1.30 12.29
N ILE A 56 -6.10 1.80 12.99
CA ILE A 56 -7.26 0.98 13.40
C ILE A 56 -7.96 0.41 12.18
N TYR A 57 -8.16 1.21 11.13
CA TYR A 57 -8.75 0.74 9.87
C TYR A 57 -7.92 -0.37 9.24
N ALA A 58 -6.63 -0.16 8.99
CA ALA A 58 -5.80 -1.10 8.25
C ALA A 58 -5.55 -2.42 9.01
N TRP A 59 -5.23 -2.33 10.31
CA TRP A 59 -5.02 -3.53 11.13
C TRP A 59 -6.33 -4.23 11.46
N GLY A 60 -7.40 -3.46 11.72
CA GLY A 60 -8.72 -4.00 12.03
C GLY A 60 -9.30 -4.75 10.85
N SER A 61 -9.30 -4.16 9.64
CA SER A 61 -9.80 -4.85 8.44
C SER A 61 -9.00 -6.10 8.12
N ALA A 62 -7.66 -6.05 8.17
CA ALA A 62 -6.80 -7.22 7.97
C ALA A 62 -7.08 -8.33 8.99
N SER A 63 -7.29 -7.97 10.26
CA SER A 63 -7.62 -8.92 11.33
C SER A 63 -8.99 -9.56 11.10
N ILE A 64 -10.03 -8.76 10.83
CA ILE A 64 -11.39 -9.24 10.59
C ILE A 64 -11.41 -10.22 9.42
N LEU A 65 -10.77 -9.89 8.30
CA LEU A 65 -10.73 -10.77 7.13
C LEU A 65 -9.94 -12.06 7.39
N THR A 66 -8.88 -12.00 8.21
CA THR A 66 -8.14 -13.19 8.61
C THR A 66 -8.99 -14.08 9.53
N VAL A 67 -9.72 -13.49 10.48
CA VAL A 67 -10.62 -14.22 11.39
C VAL A 67 -11.76 -14.89 10.62
N ILE A 68 -12.38 -14.21 9.65
CA ILE A 68 -13.37 -14.80 8.75
C ILE A 68 -12.77 -16.01 8.02
N GLY A 69 -11.55 -15.87 7.49
CA GLY A 69 -10.83 -16.97 6.84
C GLY A 69 -10.61 -18.18 7.74
N VAL A 70 -10.27 -17.96 9.02
CA VAL A 70 -10.10 -19.03 10.01
C VAL A 70 -11.44 -19.68 10.38
N ILE A 71 -12.49 -18.89 10.62
CA ILE A 71 -13.83 -19.41 10.98
C ILE A 71 -14.36 -20.31 9.85
N MET A 72 -14.18 -19.90 8.60
CA MET A 72 -14.60 -20.69 7.43
C MET A 72 -13.87 -22.05 7.34
N ASP A 73 -12.63 -22.14 7.83
CA ASP A 73 -11.85 -23.39 7.87
C ASP A 73 -12.33 -24.36 8.98
N PHE A 74 -12.92 -23.82 10.06
CA PHE A 74 -13.46 -24.61 11.17
C PHE A 74 -14.90 -25.10 10.93
N VAL A 75 -15.60 -24.66 9.89
CA VAL A 75 -16.95 -25.13 9.56
C VAL A 75 -16.86 -26.47 8.79
N PRO A 76 -17.14 -27.63 9.41
CA PRO A 76 -16.69 -28.93 8.90
C PRO A 76 -17.51 -29.47 7.73
N LYS A 77 -18.57 -28.79 7.31
CA LYS A 77 -19.61 -29.40 6.46
C LYS A 77 -19.54 -29.09 4.98
N LEU A 78 -18.69 -28.18 4.52
CA LEU A 78 -18.60 -27.93 3.08
C LEU A 78 -17.23 -28.16 2.46
N ILE A 79 -16.12 -27.79 3.10
CA ILE A 79 -14.82 -27.79 2.42
C ILE A 79 -13.71 -27.92 3.46
N GLN A 80 -12.98 -29.04 3.46
CA GLN A 80 -11.72 -29.19 4.19
C GLN A 80 -10.57 -28.95 3.20
N PRO A 81 -10.03 -27.72 3.09
CA PRO A 81 -8.78 -27.51 2.39
C PRO A 81 -7.68 -28.04 3.31
N GLU A 82 -6.98 -29.11 2.90
CA GLU A 82 -5.79 -29.62 3.62
C GLU A 82 -4.63 -28.59 3.57
N PHE A 83 -4.78 -27.46 4.26
CA PHE A 83 -3.75 -26.45 4.35
C PHE A 83 -2.56 -26.98 5.16
N GLY A 84 -1.36 -26.97 4.55
CA GLY A 84 -0.10 -27.08 5.27
C GLY A 84 0.48 -28.48 5.48
N LYS A 85 0.05 -29.52 4.74
CA LYS A 85 0.76 -30.81 4.76
C LYS A 85 2.03 -30.86 3.89
N THR A 86 2.14 -30.03 2.85
CA THR A 86 3.28 -30.06 1.90
C THR A 86 3.82 -28.72 1.42
N LYS A 87 3.03 -27.63 1.42
CA LYS A 87 3.48 -26.29 0.99
C LYS A 87 2.90 -25.15 1.85
N CYS A 88 3.66 -24.06 2.00
CA CYS A 88 3.21 -22.83 2.68
C CYS A 88 2.23 -21.97 1.86
N PHE A 89 2.03 -22.30 0.58
CA PHE A 89 1.17 -21.57 -0.34
C PHE A 89 0.16 -22.51 -0.99
N PHE A 90 -0.90 -21.92 -1.55
CA PHE A 90 -2.01 -22.57 -2.22
C PHE A 90 -1.55 -23.69 -3.17
N ASP A 91 -1.96 -24.94 -2.91
CA ASP A 91 -1.73 -26.05 -3.83
C ASP A 91 -3.00 -26.18 -4.70
N PRO A 92 -2.98 -25.73 -5.97
CA PRO A 92 -4.17 -25.69 -6.82
C PRO A 92 -4.80 -27.07 -7.06
N ASN A 93 -4.06 -28.15 -6.75
CA ASN A 93 -4.50 -29.53 -6.92
C ASN A 93 -5.25 -30.10 -5.71
N LYS A 94 -5.21 -29.44 -4.53
CA LYS A 94 -5.81 -29.93 -3.27
C LYS A 94 -6.80 -28.97 -2.62
N ALA A 95 -6.83 -27.71 -3.04
CA ALA A 95 -7.76 -26.74 -2.52
C ALA A 95 -9.06 -26.76 -3.32
N THR A 96 -10.19 -26.86 -2.63
CA THR A 96 -11.50 -26.85 -3.26
C THR A 96 -11.75 -25.50 -3.91
N THR A 97 -12.28 -25.51 -5.13
CA THR A 97 -12.45 -24.34 -6.02
C THR A 97 -13.07 -23.13 -5.32
N ALA A 98 -14.02 -23.34 -4.41
CA ALA A 98 -14.71 -22.25 -3.71
C ALA A 98 -13.84 -21.52 -2.67
N THR A 99 -12.93 -22.21 -1.96
CA THR A 99 -11.98 -21.55 -1.04
C THR A 99 -11.01 -20.67 -1.81
N VAL A 100 -10.57 -21.13 -2.99
CA VAL A 100 -9.70 -20.37 -3.89
C VAL A 100 -10.39 -19.09 -4.35
N ILE A 101 -11.64 -19.23 -4.78
CA ILE A 101 -12.44 -18.12 -5.30
C ILE A 101 -12.70 -17.07 -4.22
N TYR A 102 -12.99 -17.48 -2.98
CA TYR A 102 -13.25 -16.53 -1.89
C TYR A 102 -12.00 -15.73 -1.51
N PHE A 103 -10.86 -16.40 -1.34
CA PHE A 103 -9.60 -15.75 -0.97
C PHE A 103 -9.07 -14.88 -2.12
N ILE A 104 -9.05 -15.38 -3.36
CA ILE A 104 -8.65 -14.58 -4.53
C ILE A 104 -9.62 -13.43 -4.78
N GLY A 105 -10.93 -13.67 -4.60
CA GLY A 105 -11.97 -12.65 -4.73
C GLY A 105 -11.80 -11.50 -3.75
N LEU A 106 -11.52 -11.80 -2.48
CA LEU A 106 -11.31 -10.78 -1.46
C LEU A 106 -10.05 -9.93 -1.74
N ILE A 107 -8.99 -10.57 -2.22
CA ILE A 107 -7.78 -9.84 -2.62
C ILE A 107 -8.05 -9.00 -3.88
N SER A 108 -8.74 -9.55 -4.88
CA SER A 108 -9.00 -8.85 -6.14
C SER A 108 -9.86 -7.61 -5.92
N VAL A 109 -10.87 -7.67 -5.05
CA VAL A 109 -11.67 -6.49 -4.65
C VAL A 109 -10.77 -5.41 -4.04
N THR A 110 -9.89 -5.78 -3.12
CA THR A 110 -8.99 -4.83 -2.45
C THR A 110 -8.01 -4.18 -3.46
N VAL A 111 -7.48 -4.98 -4.38
CA VAL A 111 -6.61 -4.51 -5.47
C VAL A 111 -7.35 -3.56 -6.41
N ILE A 112 -8.58 -3.88 -6.82
CA ILE A 112 -9.39 -3.04 -7.70
C ILE A 112 -9.65 -1.68 -7.01
N CYS A 113 -10.04 -1.68 -5.73
CA CYS A 113 -10.21 -0.46 -4.96
C CYS A 113 -8.92 0.40 -4.95
N ASN A 114 -7.75 -0.22 -4.77
CA ASN A 114 -6.46 0.46 -4.81
C ASN A 114 -6.17 1.07 -6.19
N ILE A 115 -6.45 0.36 -7.28
CA ILE A 115 -6.27 0.86 -8.64
C ILE A 115 -7.21 2.05 -8.91
N CYS A 116 -8.49 1.96 -8.52
CA CYS A 116 -9.45 3.04 -8.67
C CYS A 116 -9.01 4.31 -7.91
N LEU A 117 -8.51 4.15 -6.67
CA LEU A 117 -7.96 5.25 -5.89
C LEU A 117 -6.73 5.86 -6.55
N LEU A 118 -5.78 5.05 -7.03
CA LEU A 118 -4.61 5.54 -7.75
C LEU A 118 -4.97 6.35 -8.99
N ILE A 119 -5.91 5.85 -9.80
CA ILE A 119 -6.38 6.55 -11.00
C ILE A 119 -7.04 7.88 -10.60
N SER A 120 -7.88 7.89 -9.57
CA SER A 120 -8.55 9.08 -9.07
C SER A 120 -7.54 10.12 -8.57
N THR A 121 -6.52 9.67 -7.83
CA THR A 121 -5.41 10.51 -7.36
C THR A 121 -4.61 11.08 -8.53
N ALA A 122 -4.25 10.27 -9.52
CA ALA A 122 -3.50 10.72 -10.69
C ALA A 122 -4.26 11.78 -11.50
N ARG A 123 -5.58 11.61 -11.69
CA ARG A 123 -6.44 12.60 -12.33
C ARG A 123 -6.46 13.90 -11.53
N LYS A 124 -6.71 13.81 -10.21
CA LYS A 124 -6.75 14.97 -9.31
C LYS A 124 -5.44 15.75 -9.29
N ILE A 125 -4.29 15.07 -9.33
CA ILE A 125 -2.96 15.70 -9.46
C ILE A 125 -2.86 16.45 -10.78
N LYS A 126 -3.24 15.82 -11.89
CA LYS A 126 -3.18 16.42 -13.23
C LYS A 126 -4.05 17.68 -13.30
N ASP A 127 -5.27 17.60 -12.81
CA ASP A 127 -6.24 18.71 -12.85
C ASP A 127 -5.79 19.88 -11.96
N THR A 128 -5.33 19.57 -10.74
CA THR A 128 -4.80 20.57 -9.80
C THR A 128 -3.55 21.23 -10.39
N THR A 129 -2.67 20.47 -11.04
CA THR A 129 -1.48 20.99 -11.72
C THR A 129 -1.83 21.92 -12.88
N ALA A 130 -2.83 21.56 -13.68
CA ALA A 130 -3.29 22.39 -14.80
C ALA A 130 -3.88 23.72 -14.32
N TYR A 131 -4.72 23.68 -13.27
CA TYR A 131 -5.30 24.86 -12.65
C TYR A 131 -4.25 25.81 -12.05
N LEU A 132 -3.22 25.27 -11.40
CA LEU A 132 -2.18 26.10 -10.77
C LEU A 132 -1.17 26.67 -11.76
N ARG A 133 -1.03 26.05 -12.94
CA ARG A 133 -0.23 26.59 -14.03
C ARG A 133 -0.85 27.86 -14.63
N SER A 134 -2.17 28.02 -14.56
CA SER A 134 -2.88 29.21 -15.06
C SER A 134 -3.08 30.31 -14.00
N SER A 135 -2.87 30.03 -12.71
CA SER A 135 -3.05 31.04 -11.63
C SER A 135 -1.72 31.72 -11.22
N VAL A 136 -1.74 33.05 -11.10
CA VAL A 136 -0.60 33.92 -10.68
C VAL A 136 -0.12 33.63 -9.24
N CYS A 137 -0.93 32.96 -8.41
CA CYS A 137 -0.62 32.60 -7.02
C CYS A 137 0.35 31.39 -6.89
N GLY A 138 0.94 30.93 -8.00
CA GLY A 138 1.65 29.66 -8.13
C GLY A 138 3.03 29.56 -7.45
N CYS A 139 3.64 30.66 -6.97
CA CYS A 139 5.00 30.61 -6.42
C CYS A 139 5.11 29.81 -5.11
N HIS A 140 4.19 29.98 -4.16
CA HIS A 140 4.20 29.22 -2.90
C HIS A 140 3.80 27.75 -3.10
N TYR A 141 2.92 27.49 -4.07
CA TYR A 141 2.47 26.16 -4.44
C TYR A 141 3.55 25.35 -5.17
N LYS A 142 4.24 25.95 -6.16
CA LYS A 142 5.27 25.28 -6.97
C LYS A 142 6.49 24.82 -6.16
N GLN A 143 6.76 25.45 -5.03
CA GLN A 143 7.89 25.11 -4.15
C GLN A 143 7.59 23.95 -3.20
N TRP A 144 6.34 23.82 -2.71
CA TRP A 144 5.92 22.70 -1.85
C TRP A 144 5.46 21.49 -2.69
N PHE A 145 4.78 21.78 -3.80
CA PHE A 145 4.32 20.82 -4.78
C PHE A 145 5.38 20.65 -5.86
N ASP A 146 6.51 20.05 -5.47
CA ASP A 146 7.43 19.50 -6.47
C ASP A 146 6.66 18.39 -7.20
N ASN A 147 6.00 18.72 -8.31
CA ASN A 147 5.17 17.83 -9.13
C ASN A 147 5.88 16.50 -9.37
N LYS A 148 7.21 16.56 -9.48
CA LYS A 148 8.07 15.41 -9.71
C LYS A 148 8.08 14.45 -8.52
N GLN A 149 8.00 14.92 -7.28
CA GLN A 149 8.02 14.07 -6.08
C GLN A 149 6.70 13.33 -5.88
N TRP A 150 5.56 14.03 -5.97
CA TRP A 150 4.24 13.42 -5.83
C TRP A 150 3.91 12.46 -6.97
N PHE A 151 4.25 12.84 -8.20
CA PHE A 151 4.14 11.94 -9.35
C PHE A 151 5.04 10.70 -9.19
N ASN A 152 6.28 10.89 -8.71
CA ASN A 152 7.18 9.78 -8.45
C ASN A 152 6.66 8.87 -7.31
N LEU A 153 5.99 9.42 -6.30
CA LEU A 153 5.35 8.63 -5.24
C LEU A 153 4.20 7.78 -5.79
N CYS A 154 3.27 8.38 -6.55
CA CYS A 154 2.18 7.64 -7.21
C CYS A 154 2.71 6.55 -8.16
N ARG A 155 3.77 6.85 -8.91
CA ARG A 155 4.44 5.88 -9.78
C ARG A 155 5.01 4.70 -8.99
N LYS A 156 5.68 4.96 -7.86
CA LYS A 156 6.22 3.92 -6.97
C LYS A 156 5.10 3.01 -6.45
N LEU A 157 3.99 3.60 -6.00
CA LEU A 157 2.82 2.85 -5.51
C LEU A 157 2.18 1.98 -6.62
N PHE A 158 2.06 2.53 -7.83
CA PHE A 158 1.52 1.78 -8.98
C PHE A 158 2.41 0.59 -9.36
N ILE A 159 3.74 0.74 -9.33
CA ILE A 159 4.67 -0.36 -9.60
C ILE A 159 4.48 -1.49 -8.58
N LEU A 160 4.32 -1.16 -7.30
CA LEU A 160 4.10 -2.17 -6.26
C LEU A 160 2.80 -2.97 -6.49
N ILE A 161 1.69 -2.28 -6.79
CA ILE A 161 0.40 -2.94 -7.08
C ILE A 161 0.50 -3.76 -8.36
N GLY A 162 1.12 -3.19 -9.40
CA GLY A 162 1.27 -3.83 -10.70
C GLY A 162 2.06 -5.13 -10.61
N ILE A 163 3.23 -5.12 -9.95
CA ILE A 163 4.06 -6.31 -9.77
C ILE A 163 3.24 -7.43 -9.13
N TRP A 164 2.48 -7.14 -8.07
CA TRP A 164 1.69 -8.15 -7.39
C TRP A 164 0.58 -8.75 -8.28
N CYS A 165 -0.14 -7.92 -9.03
CA CYS A 165 -1.15 -8.37 -10.00
C CYS A 165 -0.55 -9.25 -11.11
N PHE A 166 0.57 -8.80 -11.70
CA PHE A 166 1.25 -9.54 -12.77
C PHE A 166 1.79 -10.88 -12.27
N MET A 167 2.34 -10.93 -11.06
CA MET A 167 2.82 -12.16 -10.42
C MET A 167 1.69 -13.16 -10.15
N GLY A 168 0.49 -12.65 -9.81
CA GLY A 168 -0.70 -13.46 -9.59
C GLY A 168 -1.14 -14.23 -10.83
N ILE A 169 -1.18 -13.56 -11.99
CA ILE A 169 -1.83 -14.03 -13.22
C ILE A 169 -0.88 -14.85 -14.11
N ILE A 170 0.40 -14.44 -14.23
CA ILE A 170 1.29 -14.95 -15.29
C ILE A 170 2.05 -16.21 -14.88
N TRP A 171 2.31 -16.45 -13.59
CA TRP A 171 3.22 -17.52 -13.17
C TRP A 171 2.54 -18.90 -13.05
N PRO A 172 2.87 -19.87 -13.92
CA PRO A 172 2.37 -21.23 -13.83
C PRO A 172 2.97 -22.01 -12.65
N ALA A 173 2.32 -23.11 -12.27
CA ALA A 173 2.65 -23.89 -11.06
C ALA A 173 4.11 -24.42 -11.01
N TYR A 174 4.75 -24.63 -12.16
CA TYR A 174 6.15 -25.09 -12.23
C TYR A 174 7.17 -24.00 -11.88
N ALA A 175 6.79 -22.73 -11.94
CA ALA A 175 7.66 -21.60 -11.63
C ALA A 175 7.57 -21.18 -10.14
N TRP A 176 7.29 -22.13 -9.26
CA TRP A 176 7.12 -21.91 -7.81
C TRP A 176 8.36 -21.25 -7.18
N TYR A 177 9.57 -21.67 -7.57
CA TYR A 177 10.80 -21.09 -7.05
C TYR A 177 10.95 -19.61 -7.42
N LEU A 178 10.66 -19.26 -8.69
CA LEU A 178 10.67 -17.88 -9.18
C LEU A 178 9.61 -17.02 -8.46
N ARG A 179 8.41 -17.56 -8.23
CA ARG A 179 7.35 -16.86 -7.49
C ARG A 179 7.77 -16.53 -6.06
N ASN A 180 8.40 -17.47 -5.36
CA ASN A 180 8.90 -17.23 -4.00
C ASN A 180 10.04 -16.21 -4.00
N LEU A 181 10.96 -16.30 -4.96
CA LEU A 181 12.07 -15.36 -5.08
C LEU A 181 11.55 -13.92 -5.31
N THR A 182 10.61 -13.72 -6.22
CA THR A 182 10.04 -12.39 -6.48
C THR A 182 9.31 -11.83 -5.26
N ASN A 183 8.57 -12.68 -4.54
CA ASN A 183 7.87 -12.25 -3.31
C ASN A 183 8.85 -11.74 -2.24
N VAL A 184 10.01 -12.39 -2.09
CA VAL A 184 11.07 -11.90 -1.17
C VAL A 184 11.69 -10.61 -1.68
N LEU A 185 11.96 -10.52 -2.99
CA LEU A 185 12.51 -9.32 -3.62
C LEU A 185 11.56 -8.12 -3.53
N GLU A 186 10.25 -8.34 -3.51
CA GLU A 186 9.25 -7.28 -3.39
C GLU A 186 9.43 -6.48 -2.10
N GLY A 187 9.64 -7.17 -0.97
CA GLY A 187 9.94 -6.51 0.30
C GLY A 187 11.21 -5.65 0.25
N LEU A 188 12.26 -6.14 -0.41
CA LEU A 188 13.51 -5.40 -0.63
C LEU A 188 13.29 -4.17 -1.54
N ILE A 189 12.51 -4.32 -2.60
CA ILE A 189 12.18 -3.22 -3.53
C ILE A 189 11.40 -2.12 -2.79
N ILE A 190 10.42 -2.48 -1.96
CA ILE A 190 9.66 -1.53 -1.14
C ILE A 190 10.61 -0.76 -0.22
N PHE A 191 11.49 -1.47 0.49
CA PHE A 191 12.45 -0.86 1.42
C PHE A 191 13.37 0.14 0.71
N ILE A 192 13.99 -0.26 -0.41
CA ILE A 192 14.87 0.62 -1.18
C ILE A 192 14.10 1.85 -1.71
N THR A 193 12.87 1.64 -2.16
CA THR A 193 12.07 2.68 -2.81
C THR A 193 11.55 3.73 -1.84
N PHE A 194 11.09 3.32 -0.66
CA PHE A 194 10.49 4.22 0.34
C PHE A 194 11.50 4.72 1.36
N VAL A 195 12.35 3.86 1.91
CA VAL A 195 13.26 4.19 3.02
C VAL A 195 14.55 4.82 2.50
N LEU A 196 15.18 4.21 1.48
CA LEU A 196 16.44 4.70 0.90
C LEU A 196 16.24 5.83 -0.12
N ASN A 197 15.35 6.78 0.19
CA ASN A 197 15.10 7.93 -0.66
C ASN A 197 16.27 8.93 -0.57
N GLU A 198 16.53 9.66 -1.65
CA GLU A 198 17.57 10.70 -1.77
C GLU A 198 17.51 11.75 -0.65
N LYS A 199 16.32 11.97 -0.07
CA LYS A 199 16.12 12.85 1.08
C LYS A 199 16.73 12.25 2.36
N VAL A 200 16.45 10.98 2.64
CA VAL A 200 16.96 10.26 3.82
C VAL A 200 18.47 10.08 3.70
N LYS A 201 18.97 9.71 2.52
CA LYS A 201 20.41 9.64 2.25
C LYS A 201 21.12 10.97 2.51
N ARG A 202 20.57 12.09 2.03
CA ARG A 202 21.14 13.43 2.29
C ARG A 202 21.11 13.81 3.76
N LEU A 203 20.04 13.47 4.49
CA LEU A 203 19.96 13.72 5.94
C LEU A 203 20.94 12.87 6.73
N LEU A 204 21.11 11.60 6.36
CA LEU A 204 22.11 10.71 6.96
C LEU A 204 23.52 11.23 6.68
N LEU A 205 23.85 11.56 5.43
CA LEU A 205 25.15 12.13 5.07
C LEU A 205 25.43 13.44 5.82
N LYS A 206 24.45 14.34 5.95
CA LYS A 206 24.60 15.54 6.78
C LYS A 206 24.89 15.19 8.25
N ARG A 207 24.20 14.21 8.82
CA ARG A 207 24.40 13.79 10.22
C ARG A 207 25.75 13.11 10.44
N PHE A 208 26.30 12.42 9.45
CA PHE A 208 27.62 11.80 9.53
C PHE A 208 28.75 12.80 9.25
N SER A 209 28.62 13.68 8.25
CA SER A 209 29.58 14.76 8.00
C SER A 209 29.67 15.74 9.16
N CYS A 210 28.55 16.02 9.86
CA CYS A 210 28.56 16.89 11.04
C CYS A 210 29.19 16.24 12.29
N ARG A 211 29.38 14.91 12.30
CA ARG A 211 30.14 14.22 13.36
C ARG A 211 31.65 14.13 13.09
N ILE A 212 32.08 14.33 11.85
CA ILE A 212 33.50 14.24 11.44
C ILE A 212 34.21 15.60 11.53
N CYS A 213 33.45 16.71 11.62
CA CYS A 213 33.98 18.07 11.81
C CYS A 213 33.99 18.55 13.27
N CYS A 214 33.96 17.63 14.25
CA CYS A 214 34.10 17.98 15.67
C CYS A 214 35.26 17.22 16.28
#